data_AF-A0A0A8X628-F1
#
_entry.id   AF-A0A0A8X628-F1
#
_cell.length_a   1.000
_cell.length_b   1.000
_cell.length_c   1.000
_cell.angle_alpha   90.00
_cell.angle_beta   90.00
_cell.angle_gamma   90.00
#
_symmetry.space_group_name_H-M   'P 1'
#
loop_
_entity.id
_entity.type
_entity.pdbx_description
1 polymer ?
#
loop_
_entity_poly.entity_id
_entity_poly.type
_entity_poly.pdbx_seq_one_letter_code
_entity_poly.pdbx_strand_id
1 'polypeptide(L)'
;MKIEIRDAALEELSKIQFSNSEGIRILAEFVGTCSIATDIQLQIEEKQSDDEVITESGVNFFVPEKSLESLPSIIFLDFKPGFGYKISSAEETFGYNFKLKPRNVK
;
A
#
# COMPACT_ATOMS: atom_id res chain seq x y z
N MET A 1 11.25 2.51 -5.91
CA MET A 1 9.80 2.46 -6.17
C MET A 1 9.17 3.80 -5.82
N LYS A 2 8.06 4.18 -6.45
CA LYS A 2 7.28 5.41 -6.16
C LYS A 2 5.81 5.05 -5.96
N ILE A 3 5.16 5.73 -5.03
CA ILE A 3 3.72 5.61 -4.77
C ILE A 3 3.11 6.97 -5.08
N GLU A 4 2.13 7.00 -5.99
CA GLU A 4 1.35 8.19 -6.28
C GLU A 4 -0.06 8.03 -5.71
N ILE A 5 -0.39 8.89 -4.75
CA ILE A 5 -1.69 8.87 -4.08
C ILE A 5 -2.68 9.73 -4.88
N ARG A 6 -3.80 9.15 -5.28
CA ARG A 6 -4.92 9.89 -5.88
C ARG A 6 -5.71 10.65 -4.81
N ASP A 7 -6.35 11.75 -5.21
CA ASP A 7 -7.05 12.65 -4.29
C ASP A 7 -8.01 11.91 -3.35
N ALA A 8 -8.83 10.99 -3.86
CA ALA A 8 -9.76 10.22 -3.05
C ALA A 8 -9.08 9.34 -1.99
N ALA A 9 -7.92 8.75 -2.31
CA ALA A 9 -7.13 8.00 -1.34
C ALA A 9 -6.47 8.92 -0.33
N LEU A 10 -5.97 10.08 -0.76
CA LEU A 10 -5.38 11.07 0.14
C LEU A 10 -6.40 11.59 1.14
N GLU A 11 -7.61 11.92 0.69
CA GLU A 11 -8.73 12.31 1.54
C GLU A 11 -9.07 11.21 2.55
N GLU A 12 -9.12 9.96 2.14
CA GLU A 12 -9.40 8.85 3.07
C GLU A 12 -8.27 8.64 4.09
N LEU A 13 -7.02 8.69 3.64
CA LEU A 13 -5.85 8.57 4.52
C LEU A 13 -5.73 9.73 5.51
N SER A 14 -6.15 10.94 5.12
CA SER A 14 -6.13 12.10 6.01
C SER A 14 -7.04 11.97 7.23
N LYS A 15 -8.02 11.05 7.17
CA LYS A 15 -8.93 10.74 8.30
C LYS A 15 -8.24 9.88 9.36
N ILE A 16 -7.06 9.35 9.06
CA ILE A 16 -6.30 8.46 9.93
C ILE A 16 -5.19 9.27 10.59
N GLN A 17 -5.17 9.27 11.92
CA GLN A 17 -4.04 9.82 12.66
C GLN A 17 -2.95 8.76 12.73
N PHE A 18 -1.81 8.97 12.07
CA PHE A 18 -0.61 8.15 12.21
C PHE A 18 0.24 8.70 13.37
N SER A 19 0.84 7.83 14.17
CA SER A 19 1.91 8.22 15.09
C SER A 19 3.20 8.54 14.32
N ASN A 20 4.17 9.19 14.97
CA ASN A 20 5.42 9.61 14.30
C ASN A 20 6.25 8.44 13.72
N SER A 21 6.07 7.21 14.23
CA SER A 21 6.75 6.00 13.75
C SER A 21 5.88 5.15 12.83
N GLU A 22 4.61 5.51 12.65
CA GLU A 22 3.64 4.74 11.91
C GLU A 22 3.53 5.16 10.43
N GLY A 23 3.06 4.20 9.65
CA GLY A 23 2.79 4.35 8.24
C GLY A 23 1.96 3.19 7.74
N ILE A 24 1.87 3.08 6.43
CA ILE A 24 1.13 2.02 5.75
C ILE A 24 2.12 1.02 5.20
N ARG A 25 2.11 -0.19 5.77
CA ARG A 25 2.85 -1.32 5.21
C ARG A 25 2.11 -1.85 3.98
N ILE A 26 2.83 -1.98 2.86
CA ILE A 26 2.35 -2.63 1.65
C ILE A 26 3.09 -3.96 1.52
N LEU A 27 2.38 -5.05 1.77
CA LEU A 27 2.86 -6.39 1.46
C LEU A 27 2.38 -6.76 0.07
N ALA A 28 3.31 -7.16 -0.78
CA ALA A 28 3.02 -7.81 -2.05
C ALA A 28 3.79 -9.13 -2.10
N GLU A 29 3.08 -10.20 -2.42
CA GLU A 29 3.66 -11.53 -2.61
C GLU A 29 3.15 -12.14 -3.92
N PHE A 30 4.08 -12.60 -4.76
CA PHE A 30 3.72 -13.32 -5.97
C PHE A 30 3.26 -14.76 -5.62
N VAL A 31 2.00 -15.07 -5.90
CA VAL A 31 1.31 -16.32 -5.52
C VAL A 31 0.96 -17.22 -6.72
N GLY A 32 1.68 -17.11 -7.85
CA GLY A 32 1.41 -17.71 -9.17
C GLY A 32 0.58 -19.01 -9.25
N THR A 33 -0.45 -19.07 -10.13
CA THR A 33 -0.35 -19.76 -11.44
C THR A 33 -0.99 -19.04 -12.66
N CYS A 34 -1.53 -17.82 -12.53
CA CYS A 34 -2.06 -17.04 -13.67
C CYS A 34 -1.75 -15.54 -13.49
N SER A 35 -1.81 -14.76 -14.58
CA SER A 35 -1.26 -13.39 -14.75
C SER A 35 -1.79 -12.28 -13.82
N ILE A 36 -2.47 -12.60 -12.72
CA ILE A 36 -3.05 -11.68 -11.73
C ILE A 36 -2.69 -12.13 -10.29
N ALA A 37 -1.53 -12.76 -10.13
CA ALA A 37 -1.17 -13.52 -8.94
C ALA A 37 -0.24 -12.74 -8.00
N THR A 38 -0.61 -11.52 -7.64
CA THR A 38 0.09 -10.77 -6.59
C THR A 38 -0.90 -10.51 -5.47
N ASP A 39 -0.76 -11.20 -4.33
CA ASP A 39 -1.55 -10.91 -3.14
C ASP A 39 -1.02 -9.61 -2.53
N ILE A 40 -1.91 -8.62 -2.36
CA ILE A 40 -1.53 -7.34 -1.75
C ILE A 40 -2.30 -7.12 -0.46
N GLN A 41 -1.58 -6.72 0.59
CA GLN A 41 -2.14 -6.37 1.88
C GLN A 41 -1.67 -4.99 2.33
N LEU A 42 -2.61 -4.23 2.89
CA LEU A 42 -2.38 -2.92 3.47
C LEU A 42 -2.61 -2.98 4.99
N GLN A 43 -1.65 -2.51 5.76
CA GLN A 43 -1.74 -2.51 7.21
C GLN A 43 -1.08 -1.28 7.81
N ILE A 44 -1.69 -0.70 8.84
CA ILE A 44 -1.03 0.35 9.64
C ILE A 44 -0.04 -0.34 10.58
N GLU A 45 1.23 0.02 10.46
CA GLU A 45 2.30 -0.55 11.27
C GLU A 45 3.44 0.44 11.45
N GLU A 46 4.40 0.11 12.32
CA GLU A 46 5.66 0.81 12.45
C GLU A 46 6.69 0.29 11.44
N LYS A 47 7.69 1.13 11.15
CA LYS A 47 8.83 0.76 10.29
C LYS A 47 9.57 -0.46 10.85
N GLN A 48 9.84 -1.44 9.99
CA GLN A 48 10.76 -2.56 10.24
C GLN A 48 12.12 -2.32 9.57
N SER A 49 13.12 -3.12 9.96
CA SER A 49 14.52 -2.93 9.55
C SER A 49 14.77 -3.14 8.06
N ASP A 50 13.98 -3.98 7.41
CA ASP A 50 14.06 -4.39 6.00
C ASP A 50 13.02 -3.67 5.12
N ASP A 51 12.43 -2.59 5.62
CA ASP A 51 11.49 -1.78 4.85
C ASP A 51 12.19 -0.66 4.09
N GLU A 52 11.86 -0.59 2.81
CA GLU A 52 11.99 0.63 2.05
C GLU A 52 10.90 1.63 2.50
N VAL A 53 11.33 2.85 2.82
CA VAL A 53 10.43 3.92 3.27
C VAL A 53 10.16 4.85 2.10
N ILE A 54 8.89 4.92 1.69
CA ILE A 54 8.43 5.82 0.64
C ILE A 54 7.50 6.85 1.29
N THR A 55 7.87 8.12 1.26
CA THR A 55 7.04 9.21 1.81
C THR A 55 6.37 9.96 0.67
N GLU A 56 5.04 10.00 0.66
CA GLU A 56 4.26 10.76 -0.32
C GLU A 56 3.13 11.52 0.40
N SER A 57 2.97 12.81 0.11
CA SER A 57 1.93 13.66 0.71
C SER A 57 1.86 13.62 2.25
N GLY A 58 3.01 13.43 2.91
CA GLY A 58 3.12 13.34 4.37
C GLY A 58 2.74 11.98 4.96
N VAL A 59 2.39 10.99 4.13
CA VAL A 59 2.13 9.62 4.54
C VAL A 59 3.38 8.77 4.28
N ASN A 60 3.82 8.03 5.30
CA ASN A 60 4.89 7.05 5.15
C ASN A 60 4.31 5.71 4.70
N PHE A 61 4.93 5.11 3.69
CA PHE A 61 4.68 3.76 3.25
C PHE A 61 5.91 2.91 3.51
N PHE A 62 5.68 1.71 4.04
CA PHE A 62 6.71 0.74 4.34
C PHE A 62 6.55 -0.46 3.41
N VAL A 63 7.55 -0.70 2.57
CA VAL A 63 7.51 -1.79 1.60
C VAL A 63 8.69 -2.71 1.87
N PRO A 64 8.47 -3.96 2.32
CA PRO A 64 9.56 -4.90 2.52
C PRO A 64 10.32 -5.15 1.22
N GLU A 65 11.62 -5.40 1.29
CA GLU A 65 12.46 -5.68 0.11
C GLU A 65 11.87 -6.78 -0.78
N LYS A 66 11.32 -7.85 -0.20
CA LYS A 66 10.67 -8.94 -0.96
C LYS A 66 9.45 -8.49 -1.75
N SER A 67 8.70 -7.54 -1.20
CA SER A 67 7.52 -7.00 -1.88
C SER A 67 7.89 -6.07 -3.03
N LEU A 68 9.06 -5.42 -2.97
CA LEU A 68 9.59 -4.63 -4.10
C LEU A 68 9.83 -5.50 -5.34
N GLU A 69 10.21 -6.77 -5.18
CA GLU A 69 10.41 -7.69 -6.31
C GLU A 69 9.10 -7.99 -7.06
N SER A 70 7.96 -7.87 -6.38
CA SER A 70 6.63 -8.13 -6.93
C SER A 70 5.88 -6.86 -7.35
N LEU A 71 6.47 -5.68 -7.13
CA LEU A 71 5.84 -4.39 -7.40
C LEU A 71 6.62 -3.62 -8.48
N PRO A 72 5.92 -2.93 -9.39
CA PRO A 72 6.56 -2.13 -10.40
C PRO A 72 7.17 -0.86 -9.80
N SER A 73 7.97 -0.16 -10.61
CA SER A 73 8.66 1.06 -10.18
C SER A 73 7.70 2.17 -9.73
N ILE A 74 6.47 2.22 -10.26
CA ILE A 74 5.44 3.21 -9.91
C ILE A 74 4.11 2.49 -9.70
N ILE A 75 3.48 2.74 -8.55
CA ILE A 75 2.10 2.35 -8.29
C ILE A 75 1.24 3.57 -7.98
N PHE A 76 -0.03 3.48 -8.34
CA PHE A 76 -1.08 4.42 -8.03
C PHE A 76 -1.95 3.84 -6.92
N LEU A 77 -2.04 4.56 -5.80
CA LEU A 77 -2.96 4.27 -4.72
C LEU A 77 -4.20 5.14 -4.88
N ASP A 78 -5.34 4.49 -5.00
CA ASP A 78 -6.63 5.14 -5.20
C ASP A 78 -7.64 4.59 -4.19
N PHE A 79 -8.74 5.30 -3.95
CA PHE A 79 -9.77 4.88 -3.01
C PHE A 79 -11.14 5.11 -3.61
N LYS A 80 -11.96 4.06 -3.53
CA LYS A 80 -13.35 4.12 -3.96
C LYS A 80 -14.26 3.96 -2.74
N PRO A 81 -15.05 4.98 -2.39
CA PRO A 81 -16.01 4.88 -1.29
C PRO A 81 -16.91 3.65 -1.43
N GLY A 82 -17.04 2.86 -0.37
CA GLY A 82 -17.82 1.62 -0.34
C GLY A 82 -17.14 0.38 -0.93
N PHE A 83 -16.00 0.55 -1.61
CA PHE A 83 -15.23 -0.56 -2.20
C PHE A 83 -13.90 -0.75 -1.46
N GLY A 84 -13.18 0.34 -1.17
CA GLY A 84 -11.89 0.33 -0.48
C GLY A 84 -10.77 0.88 -1.35
N TYR A 85 -9.53 0.57 -0.98
CA TYR A 85 -8.35 0.99 -1.74
C TYR A 85 -8.18 0.16 -3.01
N LYS A 86 -7.62 0.78 -4.03
CA LYS A 86 -7.23 0.19 -5.31
C LYS A 86 -5.75 0.44 -5.52
N ILE A 87 -5.03 -0.59 -5.95
CA ILE A 87 -3.61 -0.49 -6.30
C ILE A 87 -3.47 -0.91 -7.76
N SER A 88 -2.83 -0.05 -8.53
CA SER A 88 -2.62 -0.21 -9.97
C SER A 88 -1.30 0.38 -10.38
N SER A 89 -0.75 -0.01 -11.53
CA SER A 89 0.37 0.65 -12.19
C SER A 89 -0.09 1.20 -13.55
N ALA A 90 0.86 1.67 -14.36
CA ALA A 90 0.58 2.02 -15.75
C ALA A 90 0.27 0.77 -16.61
N GLU A 91 0.72 -0.41 -16.18
CA GLU A 91 0.65 -1.65 -16.95
C GLU A 91 -0.59 -2.48 -16.58
N GLU A 92 -0.96 -2.52 -15.29
CA GLU A 92 -2.04 -3.37 -14.82
C GLU A 92 -2.73 -2.84 -13.54
N THR A 93 -3.84 -3.48 -13.17
CA THR A 93 -4.48 -3.28 -11.86
C THR A 93 -4.26 -4.51 -11.00
N PHE A 94 -3.49 -4.37 -9.92
CA PHE A 94 -3.21 -5.46 -8.98
C PHE A 94 -4.45 -5.91 -8.21
N GLY A 95 -5.35 -4.97 -7.93
CA GLY A 95 -6.63 -5.33 -7.34
C GLY A 95 -7.44 -4.14 -6.85
N TYR A 96 -8.60 -4.50 -6.31
CA TYR A 96 -9.59 -3.59 -5.75
C TYR A 96 -9.97 -4.08 -4.36
N ASN A 97 -10.65 -3.21 -3.62
CA ASN A 97 -11.21 -3.51 -2.30
C ASN A 97 -10.19 -3.85 -1.23
N PHE A 98 -8.94 -3.39 -1.39
CA PHE A 98 -7.96 -3.49 -0.33
C PHE A 98 -8.45 -2.70 0.87
N LYS A 99 -8.55 -3.37 2.02
CA LYS A 99 -8.90 -2.72 3.28
C LYS A 99 -7.62 -2.43 4.02
N LEU A 100 -7.49 -1.19 4.48
CA LEU A 100 -6.40 -0.85 5.39
C LEU A 100 -6.69 -1.51 6.74
N LYS A 101 -5.91 -2.54 7.08
CA LYS A 101 -6.03 -3.20 8.37
C LYS A 101 -5.61 -2.23 9.47
N PRO A 102 -6.38 -2.11 10.57
CA PRO A 102 -6.00 -1.27 11.69
C PRO A 102 -4.72 -1.82 12.35
N ARG A 103 -4.11 -1.00 13.20
CA ARG A 103 -2.94 -1.38 14.01
C ARG A 103 -3.19 -2.74 14.65
N ASN A 104 -2.21 -3.64 14.58
CA ASN A 104 -2.23 -4.85 15.38
C ASN A 104 -2.14 -4.44 16.85
N VAL A 105 -3.29 -4.38 17.53
CA VAL A 105 -3.35 -4.21 18.97
C VAL A 105 -2.89 -5.54 19.56
N LYS A 106 -1.63 -5.61 19.98
CA LYS A 106 -1.13 -6.71 20.81
C LYS A 106 -1.70 -6.63 22.22
#